data_AF-A0A174NWR8-F1
#
_entry.id   AF-A0A174NWR8-F1
#
_cell.length_a   1.000
_cell.length_b   1.000
_cell.length_c   1.000
_cell.angle_alpha   90.00
_cell.angle_beta   90.00
_cell.angle_gamma   90.00
#
_symmetry.space_group_name_H-M   'P 1'
#
loop_
_entity.id
_entity.type
_entity.pdbx_description
1 polymer ?
#
loop_
_entity_poly.entity_id
_entity_poly.type
_entity_poly.pdbx_seq_one_letter_code
_entity_poly.pdbx_strand_id
1 'polypeptide(L)' 'MTRERKIRIMMELLDEQAVSIPAYLEEDYQRAIDAAFQKIEKLEKREGISLDKNMDPSDGNRERPMDK' A
#
# COMPACT_ATOMS: atom_id res chain seq x y z
N MET A 1 2.71 4.93 9.65
CA MET A 1 2.08 3.59 9.85
C MET A 1 3.16 2.51 9.79
N THR A 2 3.12 1.45 10.61
CA THR A 2 4.15 0.38 10.60
C THR A 2 3.93 -0.63 9.48
N ARG A 3 5.00 -1.29 9.01
CA ARG A 3 4.97 -2.30 7.95
C ARG A 3 4.01 -3.45 8.25
N GLU A 4 4.08 -4.02 9.45
CA GLU A 4 3.18 -5.10 9.90
C GLU A 4 1.70 -4.70 9.89
N ARG A 5 1.41 -3.41 10.13
CA ARG A 5 0.05 -2.88 10.03
C ARG A 5 -0.39 -2.74 8.57
N LYS A 6 0.50 -2.33 7.67
CA LYS A 6 0.24 -2.29 6.22
C LYS A 6 -0.03 -3.71 5.65
N ILE A 7 0.73 -4.71 6.10
CA ILE A 7 0.51 -6.12 5.70
C ILE A 7 -0.85 -6.63 6.18
N ARG A 8 -1.22 -6.38 7.44
CA ARG A 8 -2.53 -6.77 7.98
C ARG A 8 -3.70 -6.15 7.20
N ILE A 9 -3.64 -4.84 6.94
CA ILE A 9 -4.65 -4.14 6.14
C ILE A 9 -4.77 -4.77 4.75
N MET A 10 -3.65 -5.15 4.12
CA MET A 10 -3.68 -5.77 2.80
C MET A 10 -4.30 -7.17 2.83
N MET A 11 -4.03 -7.96 3.87
CA MET A 11 -4.67 -9.28 4.06
C MET A 11 -6.18 -9.15 4.29
N GLU A 12 -6.60 -8.21 5.14
CA GLU A 12 -8.02 -7.91 5.40
C GLU A 12 -8.74 -7.49 4.11
N LEU A 13 -8.15 -6.58 3.32
CA LEU A 13 -8.71 -6.16 2.04
C LEU A 13 -8.84 -7.31 1.03
N LEU A 14 -7.87 -8.23 1.01
CA LEU A 14 -7.94 -9.40 0.13
C LEU A 14 -9.04 -10.36 0.58
N ASP A 15 -9.24 -10.57 1.88
CA ASP A 15 -10.32 -11.43 2.39
C ASP A 15 -11.71 -10.80 2.16
N GLU A 16 -11.81 -9.48 2.24
CA GLU A 16 -13.05 -8.74 1.94
C GLU A 16 -13.38 -8.67 0.44
N GLN A 17 -12.38 -8.49 -0.44
CA GLN A 17 -12.60 -8.25 -1.87
C GLN A 17 -12.42 -9.48 -2.76
N ALA A 18 -11.51 -10.39 -2.43
CA ALA A 18 -11.35 -11.66 -3.12
C ALA A 18 -12.10 -12.71 -2.30
N VAL A 19 -12.85 -13.60 -2.97
CA VAL A 19 -13.48 -14.77 -2.34
C VAL A 19 -12.48 -15.37 -1.35
N SER A 20 -12.82 -15.32 -0.05
CA SER A 20 -11.95 -15.54 1.12
C SER A 20 -10.68 -16.34 0.84
N ILE A 21 -9.53 -15.82 1.27
CA ILE A 21 -8.24 -16.49 1.08
C ILE A 21 -8.33 -17.87 1.76
N PRO A 22 -8.16 -18.98 1.01
CA PRO A 22 -8.13 -20.29 1.62
C PRO A 22 -6.99 -20.36 2.65
N ALA A 23 -7.27 -20.89 3.85
CA ALA A 23 -6.31 -20.91 4.97
C ALA A 23 -4.94 -21.52 4.61
N TYR A 24 -4.90 -22.47 3.66
CA TYR A 24 -3.65 -23.09 3.20
C TYR A 24 -2.76 -22.15 2.37
N LEU A 25 -3.29 -21.02 1.88
CA LEU A 25 -2.55 -20.01 1.12
C LEU A 25 -2.23 -18.76 1.95
N GLU A 26 -2.78 -18.62 3.15
CA GLU A 26 -2.67 -17.39 3.95
C GLU A 26 -1.21 -16.97 4.16
N GLU A 27 -0.35 -17.93 4.50
CA GLU A 27 1.09 -17.70 4.70
C GLU A 27 1.79 -17.28 3.40
N ASP A 28 1.43 -17.88 2.26
CA ASP A 28 2.01 -17.55 0.97
C ASP A 28 1.64 -16.13 0.53
N TYR A 29 0.39 -15.72 0.73
CA TYR A 29 -0.05 -14.35 0.49
C TYR A 29 0.66 -13.37 1.42
N GLN A 30 0.76 -13.68 2.71
CA GLN A 30 1.47 -12.83 3.67
C GLN A 30 2.94 -12.64 3.27
N ARG A 31 3.62 -13.72 2.87
CA ARG A 31 5.01 -13.66 2.37
C ARG A 31 5.13 -12.84 1.08
N ALA A 32 4.20 -12.99 0.14
CA ALA A 32 4.18 -12.23 -1.10
C ALA A 32 3.99 -10.73 -0.85
N ILE A 33 3.07 -10.37 0.05
CA ILE A 33 2.81 -8.99 0.46
C ILE A 33 4.04 -8.41 1.16
N ASP A 34 4.65 -9.15 2.08
CA ASP A 34 5.85 -8.71 2.78
C ASP A 34 7.02 -8.45 1.82
N ALA A 35 7.24 -9.35 0.86
CA ALA A 35 8.26 -9.20 -0.19
C ALA A 35 8.00 -7.96 -1.07
N ALA A 36 6.73 -7.68 -1.41
CA ALA A 36 6.34 -6.50 -2.15
C ALA A 36 6.67 -5.21 -1.38
N PHE A 37 6.32 -5.12 -0.10
CA PHE A 37 6.70 -3.98 0.75
C PHE A 37 8.21 -3.82 0.87
N GLN A 38 8.94 -4.92 1.01
CA GLN A 38 10.41 -4.92 1.08
C GLN A 38 11.04 -4.34 -0.21
N LYS A 39 10.47 -4.69 -1.37
CA LYS A 39 10.93 -4.18 -2.67
C LYS A 39 10.62 -2.69 -2.82
N ILE A 40 9.44 -2.25 -2.38
CA ILE A 40 9.04 -0.84 -2.38
C ILE A 40 9.99 -0.02 -1.49
N GLU A 41 10.24 -0.43 -0.25
CA GLU A 41 11.16 0.27 0.66
C GLU A 41 12.58 0.40 0.08
N LYS A 42 13.06 -0.63 -0.63
CA LYS A 42 14.36 -0.58 -1.31
C LYS A 42 14.36 0.42 -2.47
N LEU A 43 13.27 0.50 -3.23
CA LEU A 43 13.12 1.47 -4.33
C LEU A 43 13.03 2.90 -3.80
N GLU A 44 12.23 3.14 -2.75
CA GLU A 44 12.13 4.43 -2.08
C GLU A 44 13.49 4.96 -1.62
N LYS A 45 14.30 4.11 -0.96
CA LYS A 45 15.66 4.47 -0.53
C LYS A 45 16.59 4.76 -1.71
N ARG A 46 16.48 4.00 -2.79
CA ARG A 46 17.35 4.15 -3.98
C ARG A 46 17.04 5.43 -4.75
N GLU A 47 15.76 5.76 -4.89
CA GLU A 47 15.29 6.87 -5.71
C GLU A 47 15.07 8.15 -4.88
N GLY A 48 15.18 8.08 -3.55
CA GLY A 48 14.92 9.21 -2.66
C GLY A 48 13.45 9.64 -2.65
N ILE A 49 12.56 8.82 -3.21
CA ILE A 49 11.11 9.03 -3.23
C ILE A 49 10.48 8.35 -2.01
N SER A 50 9.41 8.94 -1.50
CA SER A 50 8.57 8.30 -0.48
C SER A 50 7.16 8.23 -1.04
N LEU A 51 6.68 7.01 -1.28
CA LEU A 51 5.33 6.71 -1.73
C LEU A 51 4.30 6.98 -0.62
N ASP A 52 4.74 7.17 0.62
CA ASP A 52 3.90 7.58 1.75
C ASP A 52 3.42 9.04 1.64
N LYS A 53 4.06 9.88 0.80
CA LYS A 53 3.80 11.34 0.75
C LYS A 53 2.53 11.79 0.03
N ASN A 54 1.81 10.91 -0.66
CA ASN A 54 0.63 11.29 -1.46
C ASN A 54 -0.70 10.71 -0.97
N MET A 55 -0.76 10.22 0.27
CA MET A 55 -2.02 9.82 0.90
C MET A 55 -2.46 10.85 1.95
N ASP A 56 -2.40 12.13 1.58
CA ASP A 56 -3.21 13.14 2.25
C ASP A 56 -4.60 13.13 1.58
N PRO A 57 -5.67 12.72 2.29
CA PRO A 57 -7.02 12.74 1.73
C PRO A 57 -7.53 14.16 1.41
N SER A 58 -6.76 15.22 1.68
CA SER A 58 -7.09 16.62 1.39
C SER A 58 -6.53 17.14 0.06
N ASP A 59 -5.68 16.41 -0.67
CA ASP A 59 -5.14 16.89 -1.97
C ASP A 59 -6.13 16.71 -3.15
N GLY A 60 -7.41 16.47 -2.84
CA GLY A 60 -8.53 16.47 -3.78
C GLY A 60 -9.10 17.87 -4.09
N ASN A 61 -8.51 18.95 -3.58
CA ASN A 61 -9.01 20.30 -3.82
C ASN A 61 -7.90 21.35 -4.02
N ARG A 62 -7.08 21.20 -5.06
CA ARG A 62 -6.46 22.36 -5.71
C ARG A 62 -7.24 22.69 -6.97
N GLU A 63 -8.21 23.58 -6.81
CA GLU A 63 -8.78 24.37 -7.90
C GLU A 63 -7.63 24.87 -8.78
N ARG A 64 -7.68 24.54 -10.08
CA ARG A 64 -6.79 25.15 -11.06
C ARG A 64 -7.16 26.64 -11.11
N PRO A 65 -6.23 27.59 -10.95
CA PRO A 65 -6.55 28.96 -11.29
C PRO A 65 -6.81 28.99 -12.79
N MET A 66 -8.03 29.38 -13.20
CA MET A 66 -8.27 29.80 -14.58
C MET A 66 -7.36 31.00 -14.84
N ASP A 67 -6.41 30.82 -15.74
CA ASP A 67 -5.70 31.93 -16.34
C ASP A 67 -6.73 32.87 -17.01
N LYS A 68 -6.58 34.17 -16.71
CA LYS A 68 -7.48 35.27 -17.12
C LYS A 68 -7.59 35.43 -18.63
#